data_AF-A0A2M7TBV7-F1
#
_entry.id   AF-A0A2M7TBV7-F1
#
_cell.length_a   1.000
_cell.length_b   1.000
_cell.length_c   1.000
_cell.angle_alpha   90.00
_cell.angle_beta   90.00
_cell.angle_gamma   90.00
#
_symmetry.space_group_name_H-M   'P 1'
#
loop_
_entity.id
_entity.type
_entity.pdbx_description
1 polymer ?
#
loop_
_entity_poly.entity_id
_entity_poly.type
_entity_poly.pdbx_seq_one_letter_code
_entity_poly.pdbx_strand_id
1 'polypeptide(L)'
;ENAAIKTKMHPKTHIKETISRFEKQLKDIGAMYDWSREVITSEPEYYKWTQWLFLQLYQNGLAYRDEAFVNFCPNCQTVLANEQVKGGLCERCDSIVQKKKLKQWFFKISKYAQQLL
;
A
#
# COMPACT_ATOMS: atom_id res chain seq x y z
N GLU A 1 -4.72 -7.18 -4.49
CA GLU A 1 -5.12 -6.79 -5.85
C GLU A 1 -4.50 -7.68 -6.93
N ASN A 2 -3.17 -7.70 -7.12
CA ASN A 2 -2.50 -8.55 -8.13
C ASN A 2 -2.88 -10.04 -8.05
N ALA A 3 -3.06 -10.60 -6.83
CA ALA A 3 -3.53 -11.97 -6.64
C ALA A 3 -4.94 -12.19 -7.21
N ALA A 4 -5.87 -11.26 -6.93
CA ALA A 4 -7.24 -11.30 -7.42
C ALA A 4 -7.32 -11.19 -8.96
N ILE A 5 -6.45 -10.35 -9.55
CA ILE A 5 -6.32 -10.22 -11.01
C ILE A 5 -5.85 -11.54 -11.64
N LYS A 6 -4.84 -12.20 -11.05
CA LYS A 6 -4.36 -13.52 -11.51
C LYS A 6 -5.45 -14.60 -11.44
N THR A 7 -6.27 -14.58 -10.40
CA THR A 7 -7.38 -15.53 -10.22
C THR A 7 -8.66 -15.12 -10.95
N LYS A 8 -8.66 -14.01 -11.71
CA LYS A 8 -9.83 -13.44 -12.41
C LYS A 8 -11.06 -13.23 -11.51
N MET A 9 -10.84 -12.99 -10.22
CA MET A 9 -11.90 -12.75 -9.25
C MET A 9 -11.96 -11.28 -8.86
N HIS A 10 -13.16 -10.78 -8.58
CA HIS A 10 -13.32 -9.42 -8.10
C HIS A 10 -12.54 -9.23 -6.77
N PRO A 11 -11.71 -8.18 -6.61
CA PRO A 11 -10.84 -8.03 -5.44
C PRO A 11 -11.58 -8.13 -4.11
N LYS A 12 -12.78 -7.56 -4.00
CA LYS A 12 -13.60 -7.63 -2.78
C LYS A 12 -13.97 -9.06 -2.39
N THR A 13 -14.31 -9.91 -3.36
CA THR A 13 -14.67 -11.32 -3.12
C THR A 13 -13.43 -12.12 -2.74
N HIS A 14 -12.35 -11.97 -3.52
CA HIS A 14 -11.08 -12.64 -3.25
C HIS A 14 -10.52 -12.29 -1.86
N ILE A 15 -10.62 -11.01 -1.44
CA ILE A 15 -10.16 -10.58 -0.11
C ILE A 15 -10.95 -11.28 0.98
N LYS A 16 -12.29 -11.32 0.90
CA LYS A 16 -13.13 -11.99 1.90
C LYS A 16 -12.82 -13.48 2.05
N GLU A 17 -12.70 -14.19 0.94
CA GLU A 17 -12.33 -15.61 0.94
C GLU A 17 -10.92 -15.84 1.50
N THR A 18 -9.99 -14.95 1.15
CA THR A 18 -8.61 -15.00 1.64
C THR A 18 -8.55 -14.81 3.16
N ILE A 19 -9.28 -13.82 3.69
CA ILE A 19 -9.35 -13.55 5.14
C ILE A 19 -9.87 -14.78 5.88
N SER A 20 -11.03 -15.32 5.46
CA SER A 20 -11.63 -16.50 6.11
C SER A 20 -10.69 -17.72 6.08
N ARG A 21 -9.98 -17.93 4.97
CA ARG A 21 -8.99 -19.02 4.86
C ARG A 21 -7.82 -18.82 5.81
N PHE A 22 -7.23 -17.63 5.86
CA PHE A 22 -6.09 -17.36 6.75
C PHE A 22 -6.48 -17.39 8.22
N GLU A 23 -7.66 -16.87 8.58
CA GLU A 23 -8.20 -16.96 9.93
C GLU A 23 -8.31 -18.42 10.38
N LYS A 24 -8.87 -19.29 9.53
CA LYS A 24 -8.95 -20.73 9.81
C LYS A 24 -7.54 -21.33 10.01
N GLN A 25 -6.61 -21.05 9.11
CA GLN A 25 -5.24 -21.56 9.21
C GLN A 25 -4.54 -21.13 10.51
N LEU A 26 -4.74 -19.87 10.93
CA LEU A 26 -4.18 -19.36 12.18
C LEU A 26 -4.81 -20.05 13.41
N LYS A 27 -6.13 -20.29 13.38
CA LYS A 27 -6.82 -21.05 14.43
C LYS A 27 -6.35 -22.50 14.50
N ASP A 28 -6.14 -23.13 13.34
CA ASP A 28 -5.72 -24.53 13.24
C ASP A 28 -4.30 -24.76 13.83
N ILE A 29 -3.39 -23.78 13.72
CA ILE A 29 -2.06 -23.85 14.34
C ILE A 29 -2.05 -23.44 15.83
N GLY A 30 -3.22 -23.16 16.41
CA GLY A 30 -3.35 -22.72 17.80
C GLY A 30 -2.89 -21.29 18.06
N ALA A 31 -2.85 -20.43 17.03
CA ALA A 31 -2.49 -19.03 17.22
C ALA A 31 -3.59 -18.30 18.00
N MET A 32 -3.25 -17.86 19.22
CA MET A 32 -4.16 -17.17 20.11
C MET A 32 -4.09 -15.65 19.87
N TYR A 33 -4.89 -15.17 18.93
CA TYR A 33 -5.12 -13.75 18.72
C TYR A 33 -6.45 -13.31 19.34
N ASP A 34 -6.50 -12.04 19.79
CA ASP A 34 -7.76 -11.39 20.16
C ASP A 34 -8.52 -10.99 18.88
N TRP A 35 -9.34 -11.90 18.36
CA TRP A 35 -10.15 -11.69 17.15
C TRP A 35 -11.15 -10.53 17.28
N SER A 36 -11.45 -10.06 18.50
CA SER A 36 -12.30 -8.86 18.68
C SER A 36 -11.61 -7.57 18.20
N ARG A 37 -10.29 -7.61 17.99
CA ARG A 37 -9.47 -6.48 17.53
C ARG A 37 -9.05 -6.63 16.06
N GLU A 38 -9.67 -7.54 15.32
CA GLU A 38 -9.41 -7.67 13.89
C GLU A 38 -9.75 -6.37 13.15
N VAL A 39 -8.88 -5.97 12.24
CA VAL A 39 -9.09 -4.83 11.35
C VAL A 39 -8.85 -5.23 9.91
N ILE A 40 -9.76 -4.80 9.03
CA ILE A 40 -9.67 -5.05 7.59
C ILE A 40 -9.45 -3.71 6.91
N THR A 41 -8.24 -3.50 6.38
CA THR A 41 -7.81 -2.18 5.87
C THR A 41 -8.56 -1.71 4.63
N SER A 42 -9.24 -2.62 3.92
CA SER A 42 -10.10 -2.31 2.77
C SER A 42 -11.54 -1.96 3.14
N GLU A 43 -11.95 -2.09 4.40
CA GLU A 43 -13.31 -1.75 4.84
C GLU A 43 -13.45 -0.25 5.14
N PRO A 44 -14.63 0.36 4.87
CA PRO A 44 -14.88 1.79 5.09
C PRO A 44 -14.61 2.27 6.51
N GLU A 45 -14.87 1.42 7.50
CA GLU A 45 -14.67 1.69 8.92
C GLU A 45 -13.18 1.91 9.25
N TYR A 46 -12.28 1.36 8.43
CA TYR A 46 -10.84 1.54 8.57
C TYR A 46 -10.33 2.69 7.70
N TYR A 47 -10.53 2.63 6.38
CA TYR A 47 -9.87 3.59 5.47
C TYR A 47 -10.36 5.03 5.65
N LYS A 48 -11.53 5.25 6.28
CA LYS A 48 -11.98 6.60 6.66
C LYS A 48 -10.97 7.34 7.54
N TRP A 49 -10.25 6.61 8.40
CA TRP A 49 -9.21 7.18 9.25
C TRP A 49 -7.94 7.50 8.48
N THR A 50 -7.60 6.68 7.48
CA THR A 50 -6.49 6.97 6.56
C THR A 50 -6.78 8.24 5.74
N GLN A 51 -8.02 8.39 5.26
CA GLN A 51 -8.46 9.62 4.57
C GLN A 51 -8.39 10.84 5.49
N TRP A 52 -8.89 10.70 6.73
CA TRP A 52 -8.82 11.77 7.73
C TRP A 52 -7.37 12.17 8.02
N LEU A 53 -6.48 11.21 8.25
CA LEU A 53 -5.06 11.45 8.50
C LEU A 53 -4.40 12.16 7.31
N PHE A 54 -4.71 11.73 6.08
CA PHE A 54 -4.22 12.38 4.88
C PHE A 54 -4.63 13.86 4.83
N LEU A 55 -5.89 14.18 5.16
CA LEU A 55 -6.36 15.57 5.23
C LEU A 55 -5.62 16.38 6.30
N GLN A 56 -5.35 15.80 7.47
CA GLN A 56 -4.55 16.46 8.50
C GLN A 56 -3.14 16.77 8.00
N LEU A 57 -2.48 15.81 7.34
CA LEU A 57 -1.15 16.00 6.75
C LEU A 57 -1.18 17.06 5.64
N TYR A 58 -2.21 17.06 4.80
CA TYR A 58 -2.38 18.03 3.73
C TYR A 58 -2.55 19.45 4.27
N GLN A 59 -3.42 19.64 5.25
CA GLN A 59 -3.66 20.94 5.90
C GLN A 59 -2.41 21.49 6.59
N ASN A 60 -1.53 20.61 7.08
CA ASN A 60 -0.26 20.99 7.71
C ASN A 60 0.92 21.10 6.71
N GLY A 61 0.67 21.02 5.40
CA GLY A 61 1.71 21.10 4.36
C GLY A 61 2.69 19.91 4.36
N LEU A 62 2.31 18.80 4.98
CA LEU A 62 3.07 17.54 5.05
C LEU A 62 2.67 16.55 3.96
N ALA A 63 1.46 16.65 3.41
CA ALA A 63 1.09 16.01 2.15
C ALA A 63 0.95 17.09 1.07
N TYR A 64 1.55 16.88 -0.09
CA TYR A 64 1.50 17.86 -1.18
C TYR A 64 1.53 17.16 -2.55
N ARG A 65 1.13 17.88 -3.60
CA ARG A 65 1.11 17.38 -4.97
C ARG A 65 2.09 18.16 -5.82
N ASP A 66 3.03 17.45 -6.45
CA ASP A 66 4.09 18.05 -7.25
C ASP A 66 4.37 17.22 -8.50
N GLU A 67 5.05 17.80 -9.48
CA GLU A 67 5.53 17.09 -10.67
C GLU A 67 6.98 16.65 -10.46
N ALA A 68 7.21 15.34 -10.45
CA ALA A 68 8.54 14.78 -10.27
C ALA A 68 8.78 13.59 -11.19
N PHE A 69 10.05 13.25 -11.37
CA PHE A 69 10.43 11.96 -11.93
C PHE A 69 10.16 10.87 -10.88
N VAL A 70 9.16 10.05 -11.15
CA VAL A 70 8.76 8.94 -10.29
C VAL A 70 9.20 7.62 -10.91
N ASN A 71 9.46 6.65 -10.04
CA ASN A 71 9.69 5.27 -10.43
C ASN A 71 8.38 4.69 -10.95
N PHE A 72 8.40 4.09 -12.14
CA PHE A 72 7.23 3.52 -12.78
C PHE A 72 7.51 2.07 -13.17
N CYS A 73 6.65 1.16 -12.73
CA CYS A 73 6.71 -0.23 -13.14
C CYS A 73 5.81 -0.44 -14.36
N PRO A 74 6.35 -0.85 -15.53
CA PRO A 74 5.54 -1.06 -16.73
C PRO A 74 4.57 -2.23 -16.61
N ASN A 75 4.92 -3.24 -15.81
CA ASN A 75 4.12 -4.45 -15.64
C ASN A 75 2.98 -4.26 -14.63
N CYS A 76 3.25 -3.63 -13.48
CA CYS A 76 2.21 -3.29 -12.50
C CYS A 76 1.42 -2.03 -12.89
N GLN A 77 1.83 -1.32 -13.95
CA GLN A 77 1.22 -0.09 -14.45
C GLN A 77 0.97 0.98 -13.37
N THR A 78 1.89 1.08 -12.41
CA THR A 78 1.76 1.99 -11.27
C THR A 78 3.07 2.66 -10.93
N VAL A 79 2.97 3.80 -10.24
CA VAL A 79 4.11 4.48 -9.64
C VAL A 79 4.57 3.72 -8.40
N LEU A 80 5.88 3.70 -8.17
CA LEU A 80 6.52 3.07 -7.04
C LEU A 80 7.18 4.13 -6.17
N ALA A 81 7.07 3.97 -4.85
CA ALA A 81 7.94 4.71 -3.92
C ALA A 81 9.40 4.28 -4.12
N ASN A 82 10.36 5.09 -3.65
CA ASN A 82 11.78 4.74 -3.78
C ASN A 82 12.10 3.43 -3.05
N GLU A 83 11.42 3.18 -1.93
CA GLU A 83 11.58 2.02 -1.07
C GLU A 83 11.08 0.72 -1.73
N GLN A 84 10.24 0.84 -2.76
CA GLN A 84 9.71 -0.29 -3.53
C GLN A 84 10.58 -0.66 -4.74
N VAL A 85 11.72 0.02 -4.92
CA VAL A 85 12.70 -0.26 -5.96
C VAL A 85 13.93 -0.92 -5.34
N LYS A 86 14.18 -2.19 -5.68
CA LYS A 86 15.31 -2.97 -5.18
C LYS A 86 16.28 -3.25 -6.33
N GLY A 87 17.49 -2.69 -6.26
CA GLY A 87 18.50 -2.86 -7.31
C GLY A 87 18.06 -2.38 -8.70
N GLY A 88 17.15 -1.39 -8.78
CA GLY A 88 16.58 -0.91 -10.05
C GLY A 88 15.38 -1.71 -10.57
N LEU A 89 14.94 -2.73 -9.83
CA LEU A 89 13.82 -3.59 -10.18
C LEU A 89 12.61 -3.36 -9.25
N CYS A 90 11.41 -3.67 -9.75
CA CYS A 90 10.17 -3.59 -8.99
C CYS A 90 10.10 -4.71 -7.93
N GLU A 91 9.86 -4.36 -6.66
CA GLU A 91 9.80 -5.32 -5.54
C GLU A 91 8.81 -6.49 -5.71
N ARG A 92 7.81 -6.35 -6.59
CA ARG A 92 6.70 -7.32 -6.74
C ARG A 92 6.80 -8.22 -7.96
N CYS A 93 7.52 -7.78 -8.99
CA CYS A 93 7.53 -8.48 -10.28
C CYS A 93 8.88 -8.45 -11.01
N ASP A 94 9.91 -7.90 -10.37
CA ASP A 94 11.30 -7.87 -10.84
C ASP A 94 11.51 -7.20 -12.21
N SER A 95 10.50 -6.53 -12.76
CA SER A 95 10.61 -5.76 -13.99
C SER A 95 11.52 -4.55 -13.78
N ILE A 96 12.29 -4.19 -14.80
CA ILE A 96 13.10 -2.98 -14.81
C ILE A 96 12.21 -1.75 -14.63
N VAL A 97 12.55 -0.92 -13.64
CA VAL A 97 11.83 0.31 -13.33
C VAL A 97 12.22 1.41 -14.32
N GLN A 98 11.24 2.14 -14.81
CA GLN A 98 11.43 3.29 -15.69
C GLN A 98 11.16 4.59 -14.92
N LYS A 99 11.80 5.69 -15.31
CA LYS A 99 11.46 7.02 -14.79
C LYS A 99 10.42 7.67 -15.68
N LYS A 100 9.31 8.14 -15.09
CA LYS A 100 8.30 8.95 -15.79
C LYS A 100 8.09 10.25 -15.04
N LYS A 101 7.91 11.35 -15.78
CA LYS A 101 7.52 12.64 -15.20
C LYS A 101 6.01 12.63 -15.02
N LEU A 102 5.54 12.66 -13.77
CA LEU A 102 4.12 12.62 -13.44
C LEU A 102 3.82 13.54 -12.26
N LYS A 103 2.62 14.11 -12.25
CA LYS A 103 2.08 14.81 -11.10
C LYS A 103 1.56 13.80 -10.07
N GLN A 104 2.18 13.73 -8.91
CA GLN A 104 1.90 12.72 -7.87
C GLN A 104 1.78 13.36 -6.48
N TRP A 105 1.21 12.59 -5.55
CA TRP A 105 1.16 12.96 -4.14
C TRP A 105 2.42 12.51 -3.43
N PHE A 106 2.94 13.37 -2.55
CA PHE A 106 4.13 13.12 -1.76
C PHE A 106 3.86 13.44 -0.29
N PHE A 107 4.47 12.66 0.60
CA PHE A 107 4.62 13.01 1.99
C PHE A 107 5.98 13.64 2.23
N LYS A 108 6.02 14.76 2.95
CA LYS A 108 7.24 15.51 3.26
C LYS A 108 8.04 14.87 4.39
N ILE A 109 8.35 13.57 4.25
CA ILE A 109 9.10 12.78 5.23
C ILE A 109 10.49 13.36 5.50
N SER A 110 11.08 14.06 4.51
CA SER A 110 12.36 14.75 4.64
C SER A 110 12.39 15.79 5.75
N LYS A 111 11.24 16.40 6.12
CA LYS A 111 11.15 17.31 7.28
C LYS A 111 11.47 16.61 8.60
N TYR A 112 11.29 15.29 8.65
CA TYR A 112 11.49 14.44 9.82
C TYR A 112 12.77 13.60 9.74
N ALA A 113 13.63 13.81 8.73
CA ALA A 113 14.81 12.98 8.51
C ALA A 113 15.72 12.91 9.75
N GLN A 114 15.96 14.03 10.45
CA GLN A 114 16.82 14.07 11.63
C GLN A 114 16.24 13.35 12.85
N GLN A 115 14.92 13.22 12.94
CA GLN A 115 14.26 12.52 14.07
C GLN A 115 14.15 11.01 13.82
N LEU A 116 14.28 10.58 12.56
CA LEU A 116 14.24 9.17 12.16
C LEU A 116 15.64 8.53 12.12
N LEU A 117 16.70 9.35 12.23
CA LEU A 117 18.11 8.93 12.37
C LEU A 117 18.44 8.69 13.85
#